data_AF-A0A3A9HE06-F1
#
_entry.id   AF-A0A3A9HE06-F1
#
_cell.length_a   1.000
_cell.length_b   1.000
_cell.length_c   1.000
_cell.angle_alpha   90.00
_cell.angle_beta   90.00
_cell.angle_gamma   90.00
#
_symmetry.space_group_name_H-M   'P 1'
#
loop_
_entity.id
_entity.type
_entity.pdbx_description
1 polymer ?
#
loop_
_entity_poly.entity_id
_entity_poly.type
_entity_poly.pdbx_seq_one_letter_code
_entity_poly.pdbx_strand_id
1 'polypeptide(L)'
;MYLLLSDKDKIILDTVQELEMGGFQLDKYKIYNLSPIDPSELINDGQIRDMVCHILRGDQMSKNELIEKVITNIDVPKSKVSKVITKMKKEKVIYDIEDWNYLGERIIGMDK
;
A
#
# COMPACT_ATOMS: atom_id res chain seq x y z
N MET A 1 1.55 18.86 13.70
CA MET A 1 2.98 18.66 14.00
C MET A 1 3.79 19.18 12.84
N TYR A 2 5.00 19.66 13.11
CA TYR A 2 5.91 20.22 12.12
C TYR A 2 7.27 19.54 12.25
N LEU A 3 7.93 19.32 11.11
CA LEU A 3 9.31 18.86 11.05
C LEU A 3 10.17 20.00 10.50
N LEU A 4 11.18 20.39 11.26
CA LEU A 4 12.26 21.26 10.81
C LEU A 4 13.46 20.39 10.47
N LEU A 5 13.89 20.48 9.21
CA LEU A 5 15.00 19.69 8.69
C LEU A 5 16.12 20.60 8.21
N SER A 6 17.31 20.45 8.80
CA SER A 6 18.57 21.00 8.29
C SER A 6 19.55 19.86 8.01
N ASP A 7 20.72 20.16 7.47
CA ASP A 7 21.78 19.16 7.24
C ASP A 7 22.34 18.56 8.54
N LYS A 8 22.09 19.23 9.68
CA LYS A 8 22.63 18.83 11.00
C LYS A 8 21.54 18.36 11.96
N ASP A 9 20.34 18.91 11.85
CA ASP A 9 19.30 18.78 12.86
C ASP A 9 17.97 18.30 12.26
N LYS A 10 17.28 17.46 13.04
CA LYS A 10 15.92 16.99 12.78
C LYS A 10 15.09 17.26 14.03
N ILE A 11 14.17 18.22 13.94
CA ILE A 11 13.38 18.69 15.07
C ILE A 11 11.89 18.49 14.77
N ILE A 12 11.17 17.86 15.68
CA ILE A 12 9.72 17.67 15.61
C ILE A 12 9.07 18.58 16.64
N LEU A 13 8.08 19.36 16.20
CA LEU A 13 7.33 20.30 17.03
C LEU A 13 5.83 20.00 16.89
N ASP A 14 5.09 20.11 17.98
CA ASP A 14 3.66 19.78 17.96
C ASP A 14 2.83 20.96 17.45
N THR A 15 3.23 22.17 17.83
CA THR A 15 2.46 23.40 17.61
C THR A 15 3.27 24.50 16.90
N VAL A 16 2.57 25.49 16.34
CA VAL A 16 3.19 26.70 15.76
C VAL A 16 3.76 27.60 16.87
N GLN A 17 3.22 27.53 18.08
CA GLN A 17 3.72 28.32 19.21
C GLN A 17 5.15 27.91 19.59
N GLU A 18 5.50 26.62 19.50
CA GLU A 18 6.87 26.14 19.70
C GLU A 18 7.85 26.64 18.63
N LEU A 19 7.37 26.80 17.38
CA LEU A 19 8.14 27.41 16.28
C LEU A 19 8.52 28.86 16.60
N GLU A 20 7.56 29.62 17.12
CA GLU A 20 7.74 31.04 17.48
C GLU A 20 8.57 31.22 18.77
N MET A 21 8.33 30.39 19.79
CA MET A 21 9.01 30.48 21.09
C MET A 21 10.41 29.87 21.08
N GLY A 22 10.68 28.91 20.20
CA GLY A 22 11.95 28.19 20.15
C GLY A 22 13.13 28.98 19.56
N GLY A 23 12.89 30.19 19.04
CA GLY A 23 13.95 31.06 18.51
C GLY A 23 14.69 30.47 17.31
N PHE A 24 14.04 29.59 16.55
CA PHE A 24 14.65 28.95 15.38
C PHE A 24 14.81 29.95 14.23
N GLN A 25 15.99 29.93 13.60
CA GLN A 25 16.24 30.66 12.35
C GLN A 25 15.61 29.88 11.18
N LEU A 26 14.32 30.13 10.92
CA LEU A 26 13.50 29.36 9.97
C LEU A 26 14.06 29.32 8.55
N ASP A 27 14.84 30.32 8.15
CA ASP A 27 15.55 30.37 6.87
C ASP A 27 16.59 29.26 6.69
N LYS A 28 17.07 28.67 7.78
CA LYS A 28 18.05 27.56 7.79
C LYS A 28 17.41 26.17 7.75
N TYR A 29 16.08 26.09 7.83
CA TYR A 29 15.36 24.82 7.91
C TYR A 29 14.38 24.67 6.75
N LYS A 30 14.29 23.47 6.21
CA LYS A 30 13.13 23.05 5.42
C LYS A 30 12.03 22.65 6.39
N ILE A 31 10.89 23.33 6.29
CA ILE A 31 9.75 23.13 7.18
C ILE A 31 8.72 22.25 6.46
N TYR A 32 8.36 21.14 7.10
CA TYR A 32 7.32 20.23 6.63
C TYR A 32 6.17 20.22 7.63
N ASN A 33 4.95 20.27 7.11
CA ASN A 33 3.78 19.95 7.90
C ASN A 33 3.62 18.43 7.97
N LEU A 34 3.54 17.89 9.18
CA LEU A 34 3.34 16.46 9.41
C LEU A 34 1.85 16.21 9.68
N SER A 35 1.23 15.49 8.78
CA SER A 35 -0.09 14.88 8.97
C SER A 35 0.08 13.38 9.21
N PRO A 36 -0.74 12.77 10.08
CA PRO A 36 -0.81 11.32 10.14
C PRO A 36 -1.20 10.78 8.77
N ILE A 37 -0.49 9.74 8.34
CA ILE A 37 -0.79 9.02 7.10
C ILE A 37 -1.22 7.60 7.47
N ASP A 38 -2.21 7.09 6.74
CA ASP A 38 -2.58 5.68 6.85
C ASP A 38 -1.42 4.83 6.30
N PRO A 39 -0.87 3.87 7.07
CA PRO A 39 0.25 3.03 6.62
C PRO A 39 -0.01 2.34 5.27
N SER A 40 -1.27 2.06 4.93
CA SER A 40 -1.63 1.45 3.66
C SER A 40 -1.43 2.36 2.44
N GLU A 41 -1.28 3.68 2.64
CA GLU A 41 -0.89 4.62 1.57
C GLU A 41 0.59 4.49 1.20
N LEU A 42 1.43 4.03 2.13
CA LEU A 42 2.85 3.75 1.85
C LEU A 42 3.03 2.50 0.99
N ILE A 43 2.06 1.59 1.02
CA ILE A 43 2.09 0.36 0.22
C ILE A 43 1.66 0.68 -1.21
N ASN A 44 2.59 0.57 -2.16
CA ASN A 44 2.30 0.89 -3.55
C ASN A 44 1.65 -0.30 -4.31
N ASP A 45 1.05 -0.02 -5.47
CA ASP A 45 0.43 -1.04 -6.33
C ASP A 45 1.44 -2.14 -6.74
N GLY A 46 2.73 -1.82 -6.81
CA GLY A 46 3.80 -2.77 -7.12
C GLY A 46 3.97 -3.85 -6.06
N GLN A 47 4.01 -3.46 -4.78
CA GLN A 47 4.10 -4.41 -3.67
C GLN A 47 2.89 -5.34 -3.60
N ILE A 48 1.69 -4.82 -3.88
CA ILE A 48 0.47 -5.63 -3.97
C ILE A 48 0.58 -6.61 -5.14
N ARG A 49 1.05 -6.16 -6.31
CA ARG A 49 1.26 -7.01 -7.47
C ARG A 49 2.27 -8.12 -7.20
N ASP A 50 3.39 -7.80 -6.58
CA ASP A 50 4.43 -8.79 -6.25
C ASP A 50 3.88 -9.87 -5.30
N MET A 51 3.09 -9.46 -4.31
CA MET A 51 2.41 -10.38 -3.39
C MET A 51 1.39 -11.27 -4.11
N VAL A 52 0.57 -10.69 -5.00
CA VAL A 52 -0.38 -11.46 -5.83
C VAL A 52 0.35 -12.49 -6.69
N CYS A 53 1.44 -12.09 -7.36
CA CYS A 53 2.26 -12.99 -8.16
C CYS A 53 2.92 -14.08 -7.30
N HIS A 54 3.37 -13.75 -6.09
CA HIS A 54 3.97 -14.71 -5.16
C HIS A 54 2.96 -15.77 -4.72
N ILE A 55 1.73 -15.36 -4.38
CA ILE A 55 0.65 -16.26 -3.94
C ILE A 55 0.13 -17.14 -5.09
N LEU A 56 0.01 -16.60 -6.30
CA LEU A 56 -0.53 -17.33 -7.46
C LEU A 56 0.52 -18.14 -8.24
N ARG A 57 1.80 -18.10 -7.87
CA ARG A 57 2.87 -18.75 -8.63
C ARG A 57 2.68 -20.28 -8.68
N GLY A 58 2.08 -20.76 -9.76
CA GLY A 58 1.80 -22.18 -9.99
C GLY A 58 0.55 -22.72 -9.29
N ASP A 59 -0.21 -21.84 -8.62
CA ASP A 59 -1.42 -22.17 -7.88
C ASP A 59 -2.65 -21.46 -8.46
N GLN A 60 -3.83 -21.99 -8.14
CA GLN A 60 -5.13 -21.44 -8.54
C GLN A 60 -6.02 -21.35 -7.31
N MET A 61 -6.73 -20.24 -7.15
CA MET A 61 -7.61 -20.04 -6.00
C MET A 61 -8.73 -19.09 -6.32
N SER A 62 -9.73 -19.01 -5.43
CA SER A 62 -10.82 -18.06 -5.64
C SER A 62 -10.33 -16.62 -5.48
N LYS A 63 -10.99 -15.68 -6.18
CA LYS A 63 -10.67 -14.25 -6.04
C LYS A 63 -10.71 -13.79 -4.58
N ASN A 64 -11.69 -14.27 -3.82
CA ASN A 64 -11.86 -13.89 -2.42
C ASN A 64 -10.73 -14.45 -1.57
N GLU A 65 -10.36 -15.72 -1.76
CA GLU A 65 -9.22 -16.32 -1.08
C GLU A 65 -7.91 -15.57 -1.35
N LEU A 66 -7.65 -15.21 -2.61
CA LEU A 66 -6.49 -14.41 -2.99
C LEU A 66 -6.46 -13.07 -2.26
N ILE A 67 -7.58 -12.36 -2.23
CA ILE A 67 -7.70 -11.07 -1.56
C ILE A 67 -7.40 -11.21 -0.07
N GLU A 68 -8.00 -12.19 0.61
CA GLU A 68 -7.78 -12.41 2.04
C GLU A 68 -6.31 -12.74 2.34
N LYS A 69 -5.67 -13.59 1.51
CA LYS A 69 -4.24 -13.89 1.66
C LYS A 69 -3.37 -12.64 1.48
N VAL A 70 -3.66 -11.81 0.47
CA VAL A 70 -2.89 -10.57 0.25
C VAL A 70 -3.04 -9.62 1.44
N ILE A 71 -4.26 -9.37 1.92
CA ILE A 71 -4.51 -8.47 3.07
C ILE A 71 -3.84 -8.99 4.35
N THR A 72 -3.82 -10.31 4.55
CA THR A 72 -3.16 -10.92 5.71
C THR A 72 -1.64 -10.75 5.68
N ASN A 73 -1.02 -10.71 4.49
CA ASN A 73 0.43 -10.61 4.33
C ASN A 73 0.94 -9.16 4.23
N ILE A 74 0.14 -8.29 3.62
CA ILE A 74 0.44 -6.87 3.50
C ILE A 74 -0.79 -6.11 3.98
N ASP A 75 -0.66 -5.38 5.08
CA ASP A 75 -1.75 -4.67 5.76
C ASP A 75 -2.34 -3.55 4.86
N VAL A 76 -3.15 -3.94 3.89
CA VAL A 76 -3.75 -3.06 2.88
C VAL A 76 -5.27 -3.24 2.81
N PRO A 77 -6.01 -2.18 2.48
CA PRO A 77 -7.45 -2.26 2.26
C PRO A 77 -7.81 -3.20 1.10
N LYS A 78 -8.85 -4.01 1.33
CA LYS A 78 -9.49 -4.87 0.33
C LYS A 78 -9.81 -4.17 -1.00
N SER A 79 -10.22 -2.91 -0.92
CA SER A 79 -10.53 -2.08 -2.09
C SER A 79 -9.31 -1.84 -2.98
N LYS A 80 -8.12 -1.66 -2.40
CA LYS A 80 -6.86 -1.43 -3.11
C LYS A 80 -6.38 -2.71 -3.79
N VAL A 81 -6.41 -3.84 -3.06
CA VAL A 81 -6.10 -5.17 -3.61
C VAL A 81 -7.02 -5.52 -4.79
N SER A 82 -8.33 -5.29 -4.63
CA SER A 82 -9.32 -5.55 -5.68
C SER A 82 -9.06 -4.73 -6.96
N LYS A 83 -8.63 -3.47 -6.82
CA LYS A 83 -8.24 -2.62 -7.95
C LYS A 83 -7.00 -3.17 -8.66
N VAL A 84 -5.98 -3.55 -7.91
CA VAL A 84 -4.73 -4.12 -8.46
C VAL A 84 -5.00 -5.44 -9.20
N ILE A 85 -5.76 -6.36 -8.62
CA ILE A 85 -6.18 -7.61 -9.28
C ILE A 85 -6.91 -7.31 -10.60
N THR A 86 -7.84 -6.35 -10.59
CA THR A 86 -8.59 -5.97 -11.80
C THR A 86 -7.66 -5.40 -12.88
N LYS A 87 -6.65 -4.62 -12.48
CA LYS A 87 -5.63 -4.08 -13.40
C LYS A 87 -4.76 -5.21 -13.96
N MET A 88 -4.29 -6.12 -13.12
CA MET A 88 -3.48 -7.27 -13.54
C MET A 88 -4.24 -8.20 -14.51
N LYS A 89 -5.55 -8.37 -14.33
CA LYS A 89 -6.41 -9.08 -15.30
C LYS A 89 -6.44 -8.40 -16.67
N LYS A 90 -6.59 -7.07 -16.69
CA LYS A 90 -6.57 -6.29 -17.95
C LYS A 90 -5.21 -6.37 -18.64
N GLU A 91 -4.13 -6.40 -17.87
CA GLU A 91 -2.76 -6.59 -18.35
C GLU A 91 -2.45 -8.05 -18.75
N LYS A 92 -3.41 -8.97 -18.60
CA LYS A 92 -3.26 -10.42 -18.86
C LYS A 92 -2.13 -11.09 -18.06
N VAL A 93 -1.79 -10.54 -16.89
CA VAL A 93 -0.82 -11.15 -15.97
C VAL A 93 -1.46 -12.30 -15.20
N ILE A 94 -2.75 -12.17 -14.90
CA ILE A 94 -3.58 -13.20 -14.25
C ILE A 94 -4.87 -13.33 -15.03
N TYR A 95 -5.50 -14.50 -14.99
CA TYR A 95 -6.70 -14.80 -15.76
C TYR A 95 -7.77 -15.49 -14.90
N ASP A 96 -9.02 -15.29 -15.30
CA ASP A 96 -10.13 -16.09 -14.79
C ASP A 96 -10.07 -17.46 -15.48
N ILE A 97 -10.17 -18.51 -14.68
CA ILE A 97 -10.34 -19.88 -15.17
C ILE A 97 -11.85 -20.10 -15.34
N GLU A 98 -12.25 -20.84 -16.39
CA GLU A 98 -13.66 -21.09 -16.70
C GLU A 98 -14.37 -21.92 -15.61
N ASP A 99 -13.60 -22.52 -14.71
CA ASP A 99 -14.09 -23.26 -13.56
C ASP A 99 -14.53 -22.33 -12.42
N TRP A 100 -15.71 -22.66 -11.89
CA TRP A 100 -16.25 -22.09 -10.67
C TRP A 100 -15.93 -23.03 -9.51
N ASN A 101 -15.54 -22.49 -8.36
CA ASN A 101 -15.40 -23.33 -7.18
C ASN A 101 -16.78 -23.83 -6.70
N TYR A 102 -16.79 -24.77 -5.75
CA TYR A 102 -18.02 -25.34 -5.17
C TYR A 102 -18.94 -24.30 -4.49
N LEU A 103 -18.45 -23.06 -4.29
CA LEU A 103 -19.20 -21.92 -3.75
C LEU A 103 -19.72 -20.98 -4.85
N GLY A 104 -19.50 -21.29 -6.13
CA GLY A 104 -19.89 -20.42 -7.25
C GLY A 104 -19.01 -19.18 -7.41
N GLU A 105 -17.77 -19.21 -6.91
CA GLU A 105 -16.80 -18.14 -7.08
C GLU A 105 -15.87 -18.40 -8.26
N ARG A 106 -15.44 -17.33 -8.93
CA ARG A 106 -14.47 -17.41 -10.03
C ARG A 106 -13.08 -17.73 -9.49
N ILE A 107 -12.46 -18.72 -10.10
CA ILE A 107 -11.07 -19.11 -9.84
C ILE A 107 -10.15 -18.21 -10.68
N ILE A 108 -9.09 -17.71 -10.05
CA ILE A 108 -8.03 -16.92 -10.69
C ILE A 108 -6.75 -17.76 -10.69
N GLY A 109 -6.05 -17.75 -11.82
CA GLY A 109 -4.75 -18.38 -11.98
C GLY A 109 -3.73 -17.45 -12.63
N MET A 110 -2.47 -17.86 -12.54
CA MET A 110 -1.33 -17.28 -13.25
C MET A 110 -0.56 -18.40 -13.95
N ASP A 111 -0.09 -18.15 -15.16
CA ASP A 111 0.74 -19.12 -15.88
C ASP A 111 2.05 -19.37 -15.11
N LYS A 112 2.55 -20.60 -15.17
CA LYS A 112 3.79 -21.00 -14.48
C LYS A 112 5.03 -20.29 -15.01
#